data_AF-A0A9D5HLT3-F1
#
_entry.id   AF-A0A9D5HLT3-F1
#
_cell.length_a   1.000
_cell.length_b   1.000
_cell.length_c   1.000
_cell.angle_alpha   90.00
_cell.angle_beta   90.00
_cell.angle_gamma   90.00
#
_symmetry.space_group_name_H-M   'P 1'
#
loop_
_entity.id
_entity.type
_entity.pdbx_description
1 polymer ?
#
loop_
_entity_poly.entity_id
_entity_poly.type
_entity_poly.pdbx_seq_one_letter_code
_entity_poly.pdbx_strand_id
1 'polypeptide(L)'
;MALLSLLRVPSASASPPPYSHRRPTAAGTLLVRRAPLVGALWVLSLGAFTTLCCRTGCSHSIPFLRSKLFNQPSGRTLHSTAMASASITVPSIVVYVTVPNKEAGKKLSESIIKEKLAACVNRVPGIESVYWWDGKVQSDAEELLIIKTRESLLDALTEHVKANHEYDLPEVIALPIKGGNEKYLEWIKNSTRDV
;
A
#
# COMPACT_ATOMS: atom_id res chain seq x y z
N MET A 1 17.55 64.82 3.51
CA MET A 1 16.17 64.53 3.09
C MET A 1 16.20 63.37 2.12
N ALA A 2 15.23 62.44 2.26
CA ALA A 2 14.93 61.28 1.40
C ALA A 2 15.88 60.08 1.50
N LEU A 3 15.44 58.82 1.61
CA LEU A 3 14.13 58.22 1.93
C LEU A 3 14.45 56.73 2.24
N LEU A 4 14.10 56.22 3.42
CA LEU A 4 14.13 54.78 3.69
C LEU A 4 12.94 54.13 2.95
N SER A 5 13.21 53.34 1.91
CA SER A 5 12.20 52.50 1.26
C SER A 5 11.82 51.32 2.18
N LEU A 6 10.69 51.48 2.86
CA LEU A 6 9.95 50.39 3.49
C LEU A 6 9.43 49.44 2.40
N LEU A 7 10.01 48.24 2.32
CA LEU A 7 9.42 47.11 1.61
C LEU A 7 8.14 46.68 2.35
N ARG A 8 7.03 47.30 1.97
CA ARG A 8 5.69 46.88 2.36
C ARG A 8 5.36 45.61 1.60
N VAL A 9 5.45 44.47 2.29
CA VAL A 9 4.88 43.21 1.78
C VAL A 9 3.39 43.46 1.54
N PRO A 10 2.87 43.29 0.32
CA PRO A 10 1.46 43.49 0.08
C PRO A 10 0.68 42.41 0.82
N SER A 11 -0.28 42.81 1.65
CA SER A 11 -1.25 41.90 2.24
C SER A 11 -2.11 41.34 1.11
N ALA A 12 -1.78 40.14 0.64
CA ALA A 12 -2.62 39.40 -0.27
C ALA A 12 -3.92 39.08 0.47
N SER A 13 -4.98 39.82 0.16
CA SER A 13 -6.35 39.41 0.45
C SER A 13 -6.67 38.23 -0.47
N ALA A 14 -6.14 37.05 -0.13
CA ALA A 14 -6.50 35.82 -0.80
C ALA A 14 -7.96 35.53 -0.43
N SER A 15 -8.84 35.66 -1.42
CA SER A 15 -10.21 35.15 -1.34
C SER A 15 -10.17 33.68 -0.90
N PRO A 16 -11.03 33.25 0.03
CA PRO A 16 -11.02 31.87 0.52
C PRO A 16 -11.24 30.90 -0.64
N PRO A 17 -10.61 29.71 -0.61
CA PRO A 17 -10.81 28.71 -1.65
C PRO A 17 -12.30 28.32 -1.74
N PRO A 18 -12.81 27.97 -2.94
CA PRO A 18 -14.24 27.77 -3.20
C PRO A 18 -14.86 26.55 -2.49
N TYR A 19 -14.09 25.82 -1.69
CA TYR A 19 -14.56 24.66 -0.94
C TYR A 19 -15.22 25.12 0.37
N SER A 20 -16.46 25.59 0.27
CA SER A 20 -17.31 25.98 1.39
C SER A 20 -17.96 24.74 2.04
N HIS A 21 -17.17 23.84 2.60
CA HIS A 21 -17.69 22.62 3.23
C HIS A 21 -16.93 22.31 4.53
N ARG A 22 -17.55 21.55 5.43
CA ARG A 22 -17.32 21.58 6.89
C ARG A 22 -15.84 21.41 7.23
N ARG A 23 -15.38 22.12 8.26
CA ARG A 23 -14.05 21.82 8.84
C ARG A 23 -13.97 20.32 9.14
N PRO A 24 -12.82 19.68 8.89
CA PRO A 24 -12.40 18.51 9.63
C PRO A 24 -12.71 18.75 11.11
N THR A 25 -13.67 18.02 11.69
CA THR A 25 -13.97 18.18 13.11
C THR A 25 -12.88 17.48 13.91
N ALA A 26 -11.80 18.21 14.20
CA ALA A 26 -10.81 17.77 15.17
C ALA A 26 -11.47 17.72 16.56
N ALA A 27 -11.85 16.51 17.00
CA ALA A 27 -12.23 16.26 18.38
C ALA A 27 -11.01 16.53 19.27
N GLY A 28 -11.03 17.67 19.96
CA GLY A 28 -9.98 18.09 20.89
C GLY A 28 -9.75 17.03 21.96
N THR A 29 -8.71 16.22 21.78
CA THR A 29 -8.30 15.23 22.78
C THR A 29 -7.21 15.86 23.63
N LEU A 30 -7.57 16.20 24.86
CA LEU A 30 -6.65 16.63 25.91
C LEU A 30 -5.55 15.57 26.09
N LEU A 31 -4.32 16.00 25.90
CA LEU A 31 -3.11 15.18 25.89
C LEU A 31 -2.74 14.78 27.34
N VAL A 32 -3.32 13.70 27.85
CA VAL A 32 -2.90 13.12 29.14
C VAL A 32 -1.65 12.26 28.92
N ARG A 33 -0.49 12.82 29.24
CA ARG A 33 0.79 12.10 29.27
C ARG A 33 0.77 11.05 30.39
N ARG A 34 0.81 9.76 30.05
CA ARG A 34 1.13 8.67 30.99
C ARG A 34 2.58 8.22 30.77
N ALA A 35 3.37 8.28 31.83
CA ALA A 35 4.74 7.77 31.88
C ALA A 35 4.76 6.22 31.92
N PRO A 36 5.80 5.54 31.42
CA PRO A 36 5.91 4.09 31.47
C PRO A 36 6.55 3.63 32.79
N LEU A 37 5.89 2.71 33.49
CA LEU A 37 6.50 1.87 34.53
C LEU A 37 7.12 0.65 33.84
N VAL A 38 8.45 0.59 33.85
CA VAL A 38 9.24 -0.56 33.37
C VAL A 38 9.19 -1.65 34.43
N GLY A 39 8.75 -2.85 34.06
CA GLY A 39 8.64 -3.99 34.97
C GLY A 39 8.83 -5.34 34.29
N ALA A 40 9.93 -5.99 34.67
CA ALA A 40 10.12 -7.43 34.86
C ALA A 40 10.13 -8.42 33.66
N LEU A 41 11.35 -8.83 33.30
CA LEU A 41 11.93 -10.17 33.54
C LEU A 41 11.12 -11.41 33.10
N TRP A 42 11.43 -11.98 31.93
CA TRP A 42 11.25 -13.40 31.63
C TRP A 42 12.42 -13.90 30.77
N VAL A 43 13.25 -14.77 31.34
CA VAL A 43 14.23 -15.57 30.59
C VAL A 43 13.93 -17.02 30.91
N LEU A 44 13.41 -17.77 29.93
CA LEU A 44 13.28 -19.22 30.00
C LEU A 44 13.76 -19.87 28.70
N SER A 45 14.68 -20.82 28.90
CA SER A 45 14.90 -22.05 28.12
C SER A 45 15.38 -21.94 26.67
N LEU A 46 16.70 -22.04 26.50
CA LEU A 46 17.36 -22.52 25.29
C LEU A 46 17.44 -24.05 25.34
N GLY A 47 16.58 -24.72 24.57
CA GLY A 47 16.75 -26.13 24.18
C GLY A 47 17.47 -26.19 22.84
N ALA A 48 18.73 -26.63 22.84
CA ALA A 48 19.51 -26.88 21.64
C ALA A 48 19.33 -28.34 21.21
N PHE A 49 18.61 -28.55 20.10
CA PHE A 49 18.61 -29.80 19.34
C PHE A 49 19.00 -29.45 17.91
N THR A 50 20.12 -29.99 17.44
CA THR A 50 20.24 -30.83 16.24
C THR A 50 21.71 -30.96 15.86
N THR A 51 22.26 -32.15 16.09
CA THR A 51 23.58 -32.54 15.58
C THR A 51 23.44 -33.06 14.17
N LEU A 52 24.19 -32.43 13.28
CA LEU A 52 24.44 -32.77 11.89
C LEU A 52 25.16 -34.12 11.79
N CYS A 53 24.70 -35.02 10.92
CA CYS A 53 25.50 -36.18 10.50
C CYS A 53 25.37 -36.38 8.98
N CYS A 54 26.45 -36.04 8.28
CA CYS A 54 26.67 -36.32 6.87
C CYS A 54 26.75 -37.83 6.62
N ARG A 55 26.15 -38.30 5.52
CA ARG A 55 26.56 -39.54 4.88
C ARG A 55 26.84 -39.34 3.40
N THR A 56 28.03 -39.77 3.05
CA THR A 56 28.70 -39.84 1.76
C THR A 56 28.08 -40.92 0.87
N GLY A 57 28.20 -40.75 -0.45
CA GLY A 57 27.86 -41.76 -1.44
C GLY A 57 28.46 -41.45 -2.81
N CYS A 58 29.70 -41.88 -3.02
CA CYS A 58 30.31 -42.04 -4.35
C CYS A 58 30.07 -43.49 -4.85
N SER A 59 29.70 -43.68 -6.11
CA SER A 59 30.39 -44.61 -7.04
C SER A 59 29.70 -44.74 -8.41
N HIS A 60 30.48 -44.39 -9.44
CA HIS A 60 30.72 -45.07 -10.72
C HIS A 60 29.66 -46.02 -11.30
N SER A 61 29.26 -45.76 -12.56
CA SER A 61 29.48 -46.68 -13.71
C SER A 61 29.07 -46.02 -15.03
N ILE A 62 30.00 -45.95 -15.99
CA ILE A 62 29.76 -45.76 -17.43
C ILE A 62 30.07 -47.10 -18.09
N PRO A 63 29.29 -47.54 -19.08
CA PRO A 63 29.96 -47.90 -20.31
C PRO A 63 29.32 -47.30 -21.56
N PHE A 64 30.24 -47.00 -22.45
CA PHE A 64 30.14 -46.58 -23.82
C PHE A 64 29.55 -47.73 -24.67
N LEU A 65 28.49 -47.49 -25.46
CA LEU A 65 28.34 -48.24 -26.72
C LEU A 65 27.62 -47.43 -27.81
N ARG A 66 28.36 -47.36 -28.91
CA ARG A 66 28.16 -46.73 -30.21
C ARG A 66 27.14 -47.50 -31.05
N SER A 67 26.20 -46.81 -31.69
CA SER A 67 25.93 -46.97 -33.12
C SER A 67 24.98 -45.89 -33.65
N LYS A 68 25.42 -45.27 -34.75
CA LYS A 68 24.58 -44.52 -35.67
C LYS A 68 23.51 -45.47 -36.22
N LEU A 69 22.29 -45.00 -36.45
CA LEU A 69 21.62 -45.01 -37.75
C LEU A 69 20.23 -44.36 -37.67
N PHE A 70 19.81 -43.83 -38.82
CA PHE A 70 18.45 -43.47 -39.20
C PHE A 70 17.88 -42.08 -38.84
N ASN A 71 18.18 -41.18 -39.76
CA ASN A 71 17.30 -40.18 -40.35
C ASN A 71 15.81 -40.62 -40.48
N GLN A 72 14.89 -39.80 -39.98
CA GLN A 72 13.53 -39.63 -40.49
C GLN A 72 13.08 -38.18 -40.24
N PRO A 73 12.71 -37.40 -41.27
CA PRO A 73 12.02 -36.13 -41.11
C PRO A 73 10.51 -36.39 -41.14
N SER A 74 9.88 -36.37 -39.97
CA SER A 74 8.42 -36.41 -39.87
C SER A 74 7.94 -35.04 -39.43
N GLY A 75 7.57 -34.22 -40.41
CA GLY A 75 6.79 -33.01 -40.20
C GLY A 75 5.50 -33.35 -39.47
N ARG A 76 5.47 -33.09 -38.18
CA ARG A 76 4.24 -32.88 -37.43
C ARG A 76 4.15 -31.40 -37.17
N THR A 77 3.25 -30.75 -37.91
CA THR A 77 2.74 -29.42 -37.60
C THR A 77 2.03 -29.51 -36.26
N LEU A 78 2.79 -29.41 -35.16
CA LEU A 78 2.23 -29.08 -33.87
C LEU A 78 1.61 -27.70 -34.06
N HIS A 79 0.29 -27.69 -34.15
CA HIS A 79 -0.49 -26.48 -33.94
C HIS A 79 -0.10 -25.97 -32.57
N SER A 80 0.80 -24.99 -32.56
CA SER A 80 1.03 -24.12 -31.42
C SER A 80 -0.25 -23.32 -31.29
N THR A 81 -1.23 -23.89 -30.58
CA THR A 81 -2.18 -23.08 -29.85
C THR A 81 -1.34 -22.31 -28.85
N ALA A 82 -0.90 -21.13 -29.27
CA ALA A 82 -0.44 -20.10 -28.37
C ALA A 82 -1.59 -19.86 -27.39
N MET A 83 -1.57 -20.57 -26.27
CA MET A 83 -2.30 -20.21 -25.08
C MET A 83 -1.89 -18.76 -24.83
N ALA A 84 -2.81 -17.83 -25.08
CA ALA A 84 -2.61 -16.43 -24.71
C ALA A 84 -2.13 -16.44 -23.27
N SER A 85 -0.90 -16.01 -23.05
CA SER A 85 -0.30 -15.95 -21.72
C SER A 85 -1.18 -15.04 -20.89
N ALA A 86 -2.08 -15.63 -20.12
CA ALA A 86 -2.90 -14.89 -19.19
C ALA A 86 -1.92 -14.29 -18.18
N SER A 87 -1.72 -12.97 -18.27
CA SER A 87 -0.85 -12.26 -17.35
C SER A 87 -1.27 -12.59 -15.92
N ILE A 88 -0.37 -13.22 -15.18
CA ILE A 88 -0.61 -13.67 -13.80
C ILE A 88 -0.86 -12.46 -12.89
N THR A 89 -0.30 -11.31 -13.24
CA THR A 89 -0.44 -10.03 -12.52
C THR A 89 -1.31 -9.04 -13.30
N VAL A 90 -1.76 -7.99 -12.61
CA VAL A 90 -2.51 -6.86 -13.16
C VAL A 90 -1.84 -5.53 -12.75
N PRO A 91 -2.00 -4.45 -13.51
CA PRO A 91 -1.55 -3.12 -13.09
C PRO A 91 -2.10 -2.79 -11.71
N SER A 92 -1.19 -2.46 -10.80
CA SER A 92 -1.47 -2.26 -9.38
C SER A 92 -0.96 -0.91 -8.93
N ILE A 93 -1.61 -0.37 -7.91
CA ILE A 93 -1.35 0.96 -7.35
C ILE A 93 -1.27 0.90 -5.83
N VAL A 94 -0.53 1.85 -5.26
CA VAL A 94 -0.62 2.23 -3.86
C VAL A 94 -1.46 3.49 -3.77
N VAL A 95 -2.50 3.49 -2.94
CA VAL A 95 -3.37 4.64 -2.71
C VAL A 95 -3.17 5.16 -1.31
N TYR A 96 -3.00 6.49 -1.19
CA TYR A 96 -2.93 7.20 0.08
C TYR A 96 -4.27 7.86 0.37
N VAL A 97 -4.72 7.69 1.62
CA VAL A 97 -5.92 8.32 2.17
C VAL A 97 -5.64 8.72 3.61
N THR A 98 -5.86 9.97 3.99
CA THR A 98 -5.81 10.37 5.41
C THR A 98 -7.19 10.28 6.05
N VAL A 99 -7.23 10.04 7.35
CA VAL A 99 -8.46 9.92 8.15
C VAL A 99 -8.30 10.63 9.50
N PRO A 100 -9.39 11.19 10.07
CA PRO A 100 -9.32 12.04 11.27
C PRO A 100 -8.88 11.31 12.56
N ASN A 101 -9.08 9.99 12.64
CA ASN A 101 -8.82 9.24 13.86
C ASN A 101 -8.68 7.73 13.61
N LYS A 102 -8.28 7.03 14.68
CA LYS A 102 -8.01 5.59 14.69
C LYS A 102 -9.25 4.75 14.39
N GLU A 103 -10.41 5.17 14.88
CA GLU A 103 -11.67 4.47 14.72
C GLU A 103 -12.14 4.56 13.26
N ALA A 104 -12.06 5.76 12.66
CA ALA A 104 -12.34 6.01 11.26
C ALA A 104 -11.41 5.19 10.36
N GLY A 105 -10.10 5.22 10.61
CA GLY A 105 -9.13 4.45 9.86
C GLY A 105 -9.36 2.94 9.93
N LYS A 106 -9.74 2.42 11.11
CA LYS A 106 -10.09 1.01 11.27
C LYS A 106 -11.34 0.65 10.47
N LYS A 107 -12.43 1.42 10.63
CA LYS A 107 -13.72 1.17 9.98
C LYS A 107 -13.59 1.22 8.45
N LEU A 108 -12.90 2.23 7.93
CA LEU A 108 -12.71 2.42 6.49
C LEU A 108 -11.81 1.32 5.91
N SER A 109 -10.73 0.95 6.59
CA SER A 109 -9.88 -0.17 6.16
C SER A 109 -10.66 -1.48 6.10
N GLU A 110 -11.47 -1.78 7.11
CA GLU A 110 -12.28 -3.00 7.13
C GLU A 110 -13.34 -3.02 6.03
N SER A 111 -14.01 -1.90 5.74
CA SER A 111 -15.02 -1.85 4.69
C SER A 111 -14.39 -2.02 3.30
N ILE A 112 -13.27 -1.35 3.02
CA ILE A 112 -12.51 -1.49 1.76
C ILE A 112 -12.16 -2.96 1.48
N ILE A 113 -11.64 -3.68 2.49
CA ILE A 113 -11.28 -5.09 2.33
C ILE A 113 -12.52 -5.98 2.17
N LYS A 114 -13.57 -5.75 2.96
CA LYS A 114 -14.83 -6.52 2.86
C LYS A 114 -15.47 -6.40 1.47
N GLU A 115 -15.40 -5.22 0.86
CA GLU A 115 -15.91 -4.98 -0.49
C GLU A 115 -14.95 -5.41 -1.62
N LYS A 116 -13.79 -5.99 -1.26
CA LYS A 116 -12.73 -6.43 -2.18
C LYS A 116 -12.23 -5.30 -3.09
N LEU A 117 -12.26 -4.06 -2.60
CA LEU A 117 -11.75 -2.88 -3.30
C LEU A 117 -10.24 -2.73 -3.18
N ALA A 118 -9.61 -3.44 -2.24
CA ALA A 118 -8.16 -3.53 -2.10
C ALA A 118 -7.77 -4.88 -1.50
N ALA A 119 -6.52 -5.28 -1.70
CA ALA A 119 -5.99 -6.51 -1.13
C ALA A 119 -5.49 -6.29 0.31
N CYS A 120 -4.94 -5.10 0.60
CA CYS A 120 -4.32 -4.79 1.89
C CYS A 120 -4.39 -3.29 2.18
N VAL A 121 -4.52 -2.93 3.46
CA VAL A 121 -4.37 -1.57 3.97
C VAL A 121 -3.37 -1.57 5.13
N ASN A 122 -2.32 -0.76 5.06
CA ASN A 122 -1.51 -0.43 6.24
C ASN A 122 -2.03 0.87 6.83
N ARG A 123 -2.00 0.99 8.15
CA ARG A 123 -2.39 2.19 8.88
C ARG A 123 -1.18 2.75 9.62
N VAL A 124 -0.85 4.00 9.34
CA VAL A 124 0.23 4.73 9.99
C VAL A 124 -0.40 5.74 10.95
N PRO A 125 -0.41 5.47 12.26
CA PRO A 125 -1.04 6.35 13.24
C PRO A 125 -0.14 7.55 13.59
N GLY A 126 -0.76 8.62 14.09
CA GLY A 126 -0.05 9.75 14.71
C GLY A 126 0.69 10.64 13.72
N ILE A 127 0.13 10.82 12.53
CA ILE A 127 0.63 11.80 11.57
C ILE A 127 0.05 13.19 11.91
N GLU A 128 0.80 14.23 11.57
CA GLU A 128 0.33 15.62 11.61
C GLU A 128 0.25 16.13 10.18
N SER A 129 -0.95 16.53 9.76
CA SER A 129 -1.19 17.12 8.44
C SER A 129 -1.23 18.63 8.56
N VAL A 130 -0.37 19.31 7.80
CA VAL A 130 -0.26 20.78 7.81
C VAL A 130 -0.69 21.31 6.45
N TYR A 131 -1.66 22.21 6.43
CA TYR A 131 -2.27 22.71 5.19
C TYR A 131 -2.80 24.15 5.34
N TRP A 132 -3.10 24.80 4.22
CA TRP A 132 -3.67 26.15 4.20
C TRP A 132 -5.18 26.12 4.03
N TRP A 133 -5.92 26.67 4.99
CA TRP A 133 -7.38 26.71 4.94
C TRP A 133 -7.94 27.90 5.73
N ASP A 134 -8.97 28.56 5.18
CA ASP A 134 -9.62 29.73 5.76
C ASP A 134 -8.63 30.87 6.11
N GLY A 135 -7.71 31.14 5.17
CA GLY A 135 -6.74 32.24 5.28
C GLY A 135 -5.60 32.02 6.28
N LYS A 136 -5.41 30.80 6.79
CA LYS A 136 -4.33 30.47 7.74
C LYS A 136 -3.79 29.07 7.56
N VAL A 137 -2.60 28.83 8.12
CA VAL A 137 -2.05 27.48 8.30
C VAL A 137 -2.86 26.77 9.38
N GLN A 138 -3.28 25.55 9.10
CA GLN A 138 -3.92 24.62 10.02
C GLN A 138 -3.02 23.41 10.20
N SER A 139 -3.17 22.74 11.35
CA SER A 139 -2.64 21.40 11.53
C SER A 139 -3.66 20.52 12.24
N ASP A 140 -3.78 19.28 11.77
CA ASP A 140 -4.67 18.26 12.34
C ASP A 140 -3.90 16.96 12.57
N ALA A 141 -4.28 16.24 13.64
CA ALA A 141 -3.79 14.90 13.90
C ALA A 141 -4.62 13.89 13.12
N GLU A 142 -3.95 13.01 12.37
CA GLU A 142 -4.61 12.06 11.47
C GLU A 142 -3.95 10.67 11.52
N GLU A 143 -4.51 9.72 10.79
CA GLU A 143 -3.81 8.52 10.35
C GLU A 143 -3.69 8.48 8.82
N LEU A 144 -2.59 7.93 8.32
CA LEU A 144 -2.44 7.63 6.89
C LEU A 144 -2.78 6.17 6.60
N LEU A 145 -3.66 5.96 5.63
CA LEU A 145 -3.95 4.66 5.04
C LEU A 145 -3.08 4.46 3.79
N ILE A 146 -2.37 3.34 3.73
CA ILE A 146 -1.58 2.91 2.58
C ILE A 146 -2.21 1.64 2.00
N ILE A 147 -3.00 1.83 0.95
CA ILE A 147 -3.91 0.84 0.37
C ILE A 147 -3.26 0.25 -0.89
N LYS A 148 -3.21 -1.08 -1.03
CA LYS A 148 -2.67 -1.76 -2.23
C LYS A 148 -3.81 -2.40 -2.98
N THR A 149 -4.01 -1.96 -4.23
CA THR A 149 -5.12 -2.43 -5.06
C THR A 149 -4.75 -2.46 -6.54
N ARG A 150 -5.69 -2.88 -7.39
CA ARG A 150 -5.60 -2.81 -8.85
C ARG A 150 -5.84 -1.36 -9.30
N GLU A 151 -5.16 -0.95 -10.36
CA GLU A 151 -5.38 0.36 -10.98
C GLU A 151 -6.84 0.54 -11.42
N SER A 152 -7.45 -0.53 -11.94
CA SER A 152 -8.85 -0.54 -12.41
C SER A 152 -9.89 -0.30 -11.32
N LEU A 153 -9.52 -0.41 -10.04
CA LEU A 153 -10.44 -0.21 -8.91
C LEU A 153 -10.34 1.19 -8.29
N LEU A 154 -9.50 2.08 -8.84
CA LEU A 154 -9.27 3.41 -8.27
C LEU A 154 -10.58 4.22 -8.16
N ASP A 155 -11.41 4.23 -9.20
CA ASP A 155 -12.67 4.99 -9.20
C ASP A 155 -13.64 4.44 -8.15
N ALA A 156 -13.83 3.11 -8.13
CA ALA A 156 -14.71 2.46 -7.15
C ALA A 156 -14.21 2.65 -5.71
N LEU A 157 -12.89 2.59 -5.49
CA LEU A 157 -12.28 2.87 -4.19
C LEU A 157 -12.49 4.33 -3.78
N THR A 158 -12.33 5.27 -4.71
CA THR A 158 -12.50 6.70 -4.45
C THR A 158 -13.93 7.03 -4.07
N GLU A 159 -14.92 6.48 -4.79
CA GLU A 159 -16.34 6.66 -4.45
C GLU A 159 -16.69 6.01 -3.10
N HIS A 160 -16.14 4.83 -2.82
CA HIS A 160 -16.30 4.18 -1.52
C HIS A 160 -15.73 5.01 -0.38
N VAL A 161 -14.54 5.60 -0.56
CA VAL A 161 -13.94 6.50 0.43
C VAL A 161 -14.86 7.71 0.64
N LYS A 162 -15.25 8.43 -0.40
CA LYS A 162 -16.16 9.59 -0.29
C LYS A 162 -17.45 9.27 0.47
N ALA A 163 -18.08 8.13 0.18
CA ALA A 163 -19.32 7.72 0.83
C ALA A 163 -19.16 7.36 2.31
N ASN A 164 -17.93 7.04 2.76
CA ASN A 164 -17.64 6.54 4.11
C ASN A 164 -16.65 7.43 4.89
N HIS A 165 -16.35 8.63 4.39
CA HIS A 165 -15.40 9.55 5.00
C HIS A 165 -16.12 10.70 5.73
N GLU A 166 -15.50 11.20 6.80
CA GLU A 166 -16.04 12.34 7.57
C GLU A 166 -15.87 13.67 6.83
N TYR A 167 -14.76 13.82 6.11
CA TYR A 167 -14.48 15.02 5.33
C TYR A 167 -15.26 15.02 4.03
N ASP A 168 -15.76 16.19 3.67
CA ASP A 168 -16.45 16.43 2.40
C ASP A 168 -15.48 16.26 1.19
N LEU A 169 -14.18 16.48 1.40
CA LEU A 169 -13.11 16.34 0.41
C LEU A 169 -11.97 15.48 0.97
N PRO A 170 -12.12 14.14 0.99
CA PRO A 170 -11.05 13.26 1.45
C PRO A 170 -9.87 13.27 0.49
N GLU A 171 -8.64 13.20 1.03
CA GLU A 171 -7.46 12.90 0.23
C GLU A 171 -7.56 11.47 -0.32
N VAL A 172 -7.48 11.31 -1.65
CA VAL A 172 -7.33 10.01 -2.31
C VAL A 172 -6.38 10.19 -3.49
N ILE A 173 -5.13 9.75 -3.36
CA ILE A 173 -4.12 9.86 -4.41
C ILE A 173 -3.45 8.51 -4.66
N ALA A 174 -3.09 8.23 -5.92
CA ALA A 174 -2.56 6.94 -6.35
C ALA A 174 -1.13 7.04 -6.89
N LEU A 175 -0.31 6.05 -6.56
CA LEU A 175 1.07 5.88 -7.03
C LEU A 175 1.19 4.52 -7.73
N PRO A 176 1.80 4.44 -8.94
CA PRO A 176 1.90 3.19 -9.68
C PRO A 176 2.92 2.22 -9.06
N ILE A 177 2.56 0.93 -8.97
CA ILE A 177 3.49 -0.15 -8.63
C ILE A 177 4.16 -0.63 -9.93
N LYS A 178 5.48 -0.44 -10.03
CA LYS A 178 6.27 -0.80 -11.24
C LYS A 178 6.98 -2.15 -11.14
N GLY A 179 6.77 -2.91 -10.07
CA GLY A 179 7.38 -4.22 -9.86
C GLY A 179 7.26 -4.67 -8.40
N GLY A 180 7.88 -5.80 -8.08
CA GLY A 180 7.87 -6.38 -6.74
C GLY A 180 7.89 -7.90 -6.79
N ASN A 181 7.56 -8.54 -5.66
CA ASN A 181 7.41 -9.99 -5.61
C ASN A 181 6.19 -10.42 -6.45
N GLU A 182 6.42 -11.19 -7.51
CA GLU A 182 5.36 -11.65 -8.44
C GLU A 182 4.21 -12.36 -7.72
N LYS A 183 4.51 -13.21 -6.73
CA LYS A 183 3.47 -13.92 -5.95
C LYS A 183 2.61 -12.96 -5.13
N TYR A 184 3.19 -11.84 -4.68
CA TYR A 184 2.45 -10.81 -3.97
C TYR A 184 1.55 -10.02 -4.91
N LEU A 185 2.03 -9.70 -6.12
CA LEU A 185 1.22 -9.03 -7.14
C LEU A 185 0.07 -9.92 -7.65
N GLU A 186 0.34 -11.22 -7.80
CA GLU A 186 -0.69 -12.24 -8.06
C GLU A 186 -1.71 -12.29 -6.91
N TRP A 187 -1.25 -12.25 -5.66
CA TRP A 187 -2.14 -12.21 -4.50
C TRP A 187 -3.00 -10.93 -4.46
N ILE A 188 -2.46 -9.77 -4.86
CA ILE A 188 -3.25 -8.53 -5.01
C ILE A 188 -4.38 -8.77 -6.00
N LYS A 189 -4.06 -9.32 -7.18
CA LYS A 189 -5.05 -9.68 -8.20
C LYS A 189 -6.12 -10.58 -7.59
N ASN A 190 -5.74 -11.71 -7.01
CA ASN A 190 -6.70 -12.72 -6.54
C ASN A 190 -7.54 -12.28 -5.31
N SER A 191 -7.06 -11.28 -4.55
CA SER A 191 -7.75 -10.77 -3.35
C SER A 191 -8.72 -9.63 -3.64
N THR A 192 -8.72 -9.10 -4.86
CA THR A 192 -9.55 -7.96 -5.28
C THR A 192 -10.60 -8.40 -6.30
N ARG A 193 -11.74 -7.71 -6.34
CA ARG A 193 -12.81 -8.02 -7.30
C ARG A 193 -12.41 -7.64 -8.72
N ASP A 194 -13.01 -8.30 -9.69
CA ASP A 194 -12.98 -7.87 -11.08
C ASP A 194 -13.94 -6.70 -11.29
N VAL A 195 -13.70 -5.91 -12.35
CA VAL A 195 -14.49 -4.72 -12.71
C VAL A 195 -15.55 -5.10 -13.73
#